data_AF-A0A835TL81-F1
#
_entry.id   AF-A0A835TL81-F1
#
_cell.length_a   1.000
_cell.length_b   1.000
_cell.length_c   1.000
_cell.angle_alpha   90.00
_cell.angle_beta   90.00
_cell.angle_gamma   90.00
#
_symmetry.space_group_name_H-M   'P 1'
#
loop_
_entity.id
_entity.type
_entity.pdbx_description
1 polymer ?
#
loop_
_entity_poly.entity_id
_entity_poly.type
_entity_poly.pdbx_seq_one_letter_code
_entity_poly.pdbx_strand_id
1 'polypeptide(L)'
;MLLLMGMFLELLRKRKFPRQTEPTMSAEVELISKMTEKKTWMRPPIQIEFQVPMFTASGLRVRFLKVWEKSGYNTMEWVRYIIKAGSYEI
;
A
#
# COMPACT_ATOMS: atom_id res chain seq x y z
N MET A 1 -19.14 -14.00 -17.65
CA MET A 1 -18.02 -14.96 -17.66
C MET A 1 -16.66 -14.32 -17.98
N LEU A 2 -16.58 -13.11 -18.54
CA LEU A 2 -15.31 -12.36 -18.71
C LEU A 2 -14.90 -11.57 -17.45
N LEU A 3 -15.84 -11.25 -16.56
CA LEU A 3 -15.58 -10.50 -15.32
C LEU A 3 -14.83 -11.29 -14.25
N LEU A 4 -14.93 -12.63 -14.25
CA LEU A 4 -14.24 -13.49 -13.28
C LEU A 4 -12.76 -13.70 -13.61
N MET A 5 -12.35 -13.53 -14.88
CA MET A 5 -10.97 -13.75 -15.32
C MET A 5 -10.06 -12.54 -15.11
N GLY A 6 -10.63 -11.37 -14.82
CA GLY A 6 -9.90 -10.17 -14.41
C GLY A 6 -9.80 -9.98 -12.88
N MET A 7 -10.44 -10.87 -12.10
CA MET A 7 -10.69 -10.65 -10.67
C MET A 7 -9.74 -11.42 -9.73
N PHE A 8 -8.78 -12.14 -10.30
CA PHE A 8 -7.81 -12.95 -9.55
C PHE A 8 -6.37 -12.54 -9.88
N LEU A 9 -6.10 -11.23 -9.98
CA LEU A 9 -4.78 -10.76 -9.56
C LEU A 9 -4.79 -10.91 -8.04
N GLU A 10 -4.18 -12.00 -7.57
CA GLU A 10 -4.08 -12.34 -6.16
C GLU A 10 -3.65 -11.11 -5.35
N LEU A 11 -4.56 -10.58 -4.53
CA LEU A 11 -4.21 -9.57 -3.54
C LEU A 11 -3.32 -10.25 -2.49
N LEU A 12 -2.02 -10.28 -2.75
CA LEU A 12 -1.03 -10.82 -1.83
C LEU A 12 -0.87 -9.87 -0.65
N ARG A 13 -1.48 -10.23 0.49
CA ARG A 13 -1.44 -9.42 1.72
C ARG A 13 -0.46 -9.99 2.73
N LYS A 14 0.64 -9.27 2.98
CA LYS A 14 1.49 -9.46 4.16
C LYS A 14 1.09 -8.48 5.26
N ARG A 15 0.87 -8.96 6.49
CA ARG A 15 0.43 -8.10 7.62
C ARG A 15 1.55 -7.27 8.22
N LYS A 16 2.77 -7.79 8.21
CA LYS A 16 3.96 -7.13 8.77
C LYS A 16 5.11 -7.35 7.81
N PHE A 17 5.88 -6.30 7.62
CA PHE A 17 7.06 -6.31 6.78
C PHE A 17 8.21 -5.66 7.56
N PRO A 18 9.18 -6.46 8.05
CA PRO A 18 10.35 -5.90 8.74
C PRO A 18 11.17 -5.05 7.78
N ARG A 19 11.94 -4.12 8.32
CA ARG A 19 12.90 -3.35 7.53
C ARG A 19 14.05 -4.28 7.10
N GLN A 20 14.64 -4.03 5.92
CA GLN A 20 15.79 -4.78 5.39
C GLN A 20 15.51 -6.27 5.16
N THR A 21 14.31 -6.61 4.68
CA THR A 21 13.99 -7.98 4.26
C THR A 21 13.62 -8.01 2.79
N GLU A 22 14.02 -9.06 2.09
CA GLU A 22 13.73 -9.29 0.67
C GLU A 22 12.82 -10.52 0.53
N PRO A 23 11.49 -10.33 0.50
CA PRO A 23 10.56 -11.44 0.29
C PRO A 23 10.46 -11.75 -1.20
N THR A 24 10.42 -13.04 -1.53
CA THR A 24 10.08 -13.51 -2.88
C THR A 24 8.69 -14.13 -2.85
N MET A 25 7.86 -13.81 -3.84
CA MET A 25 6.55 -14.43 -4.04
C MET A 25 6.47 -14.93 -5.48
N SER A 26 6.00 -16.16 -5.65
CA SER A 26 5.85 -16.82 -6.94
C SER A 26 4.41 -17.31 -7.07
N ALA A 27 3.80 -17.09 -8.23
CA ALA A 27 2.47 -17.55 -8.56
C ALA A 27 2.49 -18.24 -9.92
N GLU A 28 1.77 -19.35 -10.04
CA GLU A 28 1.60 -20.10 -11.28
C GLU A 28 0.13 -20.02 -11.69
N VAL A 29 -0.13 -19.72 -12.96
CA VAL A 29 -1.48 -19.54 -13.49
C VAL A 29 -1.67 -20.51 -14.65
N GLU A 30 -2.57 -21.46 -14.48
CA GLU A 30 -3.00 -22.35 -15.56
C GLU A 30 -4.04 -21.65 -16.44
N LEU A 31 -3.77 -21.56 -17.74
CA LEU A 31 -4.66 -20.94 -18.71
C LEU A 31 -5.68 -21.97 -19.23
N ILE A 32 -6.97 -21.72 -19.02
CA ILE A 32 -8.03 -22.55 -19.60
C ILE A 32 -8.31 -22.05 -21.03
N SER A 33 -8.03 -22.89 -22.02
CA SER A 33 -7.97 -22.57 -23.46
C SER A 33 -9.33 -22.32 -24.15
N LYS A 34 -10.30 -21.68 -23.49
CA LYS A 34 -11.61 -21.35 -24.08
C LYS A 34 -11.76 -19.88 -24.45
N MET A 35 -10.76 -19.34 -25.16
CA MET A 35 -10.85 -18.00 -25.75
C MET A 35 -11.11 -18.12 -27.25
N THR A 36 -12.39 -17.99 -27.63
CA THR A 36 -12.84 -17.89 -29.04
C THR A 36 -12.32 -16.62 -29.73
N GLU A 37 -11.84 -15.64 -28.95
CA GLU A 37 -11.23 -14.41 -29.44
C GLU A 37 -9.75 -14.34 -28.98
N LYS A 38 -8.81 -14.27 -29.94
CA LYS A 38 -7.38 -14.03 -29.67
C LYS A 38 -7.13 -12.59 -29.21
N LYS A 39 -7.68 -12.18 -28.06
CA LYS A 39 -7.30 -10.92 -27.44
C LYS A 39 -5.92 -11.08 -26.80
N THR A 40 -4.97 -10.27 -27.25
CA THR A 40 -3.63 -10.22 -26.67
C THR A 40 -3.75 -9.75 -25.22
N TRP A 41 -3.22 -10.53 -24.29
CA TRP A 41 -3.15 -10.15 -22.89
C TRP A 41 -2.25 -8.93 -22.72
N MET A 42 -2.82 -7.79 -22.32
CA MET A 42 -2.06 -6.64 -21.85
C MET A 42 -1.75 -6.87 -20.38
N ARG A 43 -0.46 -6.95 -20.04
CA ARG A 43 -0.01 -7.08 -18.64
C ARG A 43 -0.38 -5.78 -17.90
N PRO A 44 -1.32 -5.80 -16.94
CA PRO A 44 -1.59 -4.61 -16.13
C PRO A 44 -0.39 -4.30 -15.23
N PRO A 45 -0.17 -3.03 -14.86
CA PRO A 45 0.88 -2.66 -13.93
C PRO A 45 0.64 -3.29 -12.56
N ILE A 46 1.72 -3.62 -11.84
CA ILE A 46 1.64 -4.18 -10.50
C ILE A 46 1.56 -3.02 -9.51
N GLN A 47 0.44 -2.90 -8.81
CA GLN A 47 0.22 -1.90 -7.77
C GLN A 47 0.65 -2.42 -6.40
N ILE A 48 1.33 -1.58 -5.60
CA ILE A 48 1.73 -1.93 -4.24
C ILE A 48 1.14 -0.94 -3.23
N GLU A 49 0.40 -1.47 -2.27
CA GLU A 49 -0.08 -0.70 -1.12
C GLU A 49 0.67 -1.08 0.16
N PHE A 50 1.18 -0.08 0.88
CA PHE A 50 1.83 -0.29 2.17
C PHE A 50 1.59 0.88 3.13
N GLN A 51 1.82 0.61 4.42
CA GLN A 51 1.87 1.65 5.45
C GLN A 51 3.10 1.49 6.33
N VAL A 52 3.85 2.57 6.54
CA VAL A 52 4.98 2.60 7.48
C VAL A 52 4.65 3.57 8.62
N PRO A 53 4.35 3.06 9.84
CA PRO A 53 4.12 3.90 10.99
C PRO A 53 5.44 4.46 11.54
N MET A 54 5.37 5.65 12.16
CA MET A 54 6.49 6.30 12.87
C MET A 54 7.74 6.53 12.00
N PHE A 55 7.57 6.68 10.69
CA PHE A 55 8.64 6.98 9.74
C PHE A 55 8.24 8.14 8.81
N THR A 56 9.23 8.89 8.33
CA THR A 56 9.03 10.02 7.41
C THR A 56 10.05 9.97 6.27
N ALA A 57 9.57 9.79 5.03
CA ALA A 57 10.46 9.75 3.86
C ALA A 57 10.95 11.14 3.43
N SER A 58 10.15 12.17 3.65
CA SER A 58 10.50 13.57 3.32
C SER A 58 11.41 14.24 4.34
N GLY A 59 11.69 13.60 5.47
CA GLY A 59 12.40 14.23 6.60
C GLY A 59 11.58 15.27 7.38
N LEU A 60 10.28 15.42 7.08
CA LEU A 60 9.42 16.34 7.81
C LEU A 60 9.34 15.98 9.30
N ARG A 61 9.53 16.98 10.15
CA ARG A 61 9.44 16.85 11.61
C ARG A 61 8.71 18.06 12.20
N VAL A 62 7.65 17.80 12.95
CA VAL A 62 6.97 18.81 13.79
C VAL A 62 7.93 19.23 14.90
N ARG A 63 8.28 20.52 14.94
CA ARG A 63 9.14 21.10 15.99
C ARG A 63 8.35 21.59 17.19
N PHE A 64 7.22 22.25 16.92
CA PHE A 64 6.36 22.82 17.93
C PHE A 64 4.91 22.56 17.55
N LEU A 65 4.13 22.08 18.52
CA LEU A 65 2.67 22.13 18.52
C LEU A 65 2.32 23.06 19.68
N LYS A 66 1.50 24.08 19.42
CA LYS A 66 1.16 25.08 20.43
C LYS A 66 -0.34 25.20 20.51
N VAL A 67 -0.90 24.71 21.62
CA VAL A 67 -2.32 24.90 21.95
C VAL A 67 -2.49 26.15 22.83
N TRP A 68 -3.46 26.99 22.48
CA TRP A 68 -3.88 28.14 23.28
C TRP A 68 -5.28 27.89 23.82
N GLU A 69 -5.42 27.91 25.14
CA GLU A 69 -6.65 27.59 25.85
C GLU A 69 -6.86 28.64 26.95
N LYS A 70 -8.08 29.16 27.12
CA LYS A 70 -8.39 30.31 28.00
C LYS A 70 -8.71 29.92 29.44
N SER A 71 -9.12 28.68 29.66
CA SER A 71 -9.57 28.12 30.94
C SER A 71 -8.42 27.58 31.80
N GLY A 72 -7.19 27.55 31.26
CA GLY A 72 -5.98 27.07 31.92
C GLY A 72 -5.86 25.54 32.00
N TYR A 73 -6.66 24.77 31.26
CA TYR A 73 -6.55 23.30 31.29
C TYR A 73 -5.35 22.82 30.48
N ASN A 74 -4.63 21.84 31.04
CA ASN A 74 -3.42 21.30 30.42
C ASN A 74 -3.79 20.28 29.33
N THR A 75 -3.43 20.56 28.08
CA THR A 75 -3.79 19.71 26.94
C THR A 75 -2.67 18.75 26.58
N MET A 76 -3.04 17.51 26.23
CA MET A 76 -2.08 16.50 25.79
C MET A 76 -1.96 16.52 24.26
N GLU A 77 -0.75 16.76 23.79
CA GLU A 77 -0.43 16.90 22.37
C GLU A 77 0.24 15.63 21.83
N TRP A 78 -0.28 15.11 20.73
CA TRP A 78 0.25 13.88 20.10
C TRP A 78 0.49 14.08 18.62
N VAL A 79 1.62 13.57 18.12
CA VAL A 79 1.96 13.54 16.70
C VAL A 79 2.22 12.11 16.28
N ARG A 80 1.63 11.71 15.15
CA ARG A 80 1.88 10.41 14.53
C ARG A 80 2.28 10.59 13.08
N TYR A 81 3.42 10.01 12.70
CA TYR A 81 3.84 9.92 11.31
C TYR A 81 3.36 8.60 10.71
N ILE A 82 2.81 8.67 9.50
CA ILE A 82 2.38 7.50 8.73
C ILE A 82 2.72 7.79 7.27
N ILE A 83 3.47 6.89 6.65
CA ILE A 83 3.64 6.86 5.20
C ILE A 83 2.64 5.87 4.64
N LYS A 84 1.99 6.23 3.54
CA LYS A 84 1.18 5.35 2.71
C LYS A 84 1.77 5.32 1.31
N ALA A 85 1.59 4.21 0.60
CA ALA A 85 1.85 4.18 -0.84
C ALA A 85 0.99 5.24 -1.55
N GLY A 86 1.59 5.99 -2.48
CA GLY A 86 0.86 6.80 -3.45
C GLY A 86 0.57 5.95 -4.70
N SER A 87 0.78 6.51 -5.88
CA SER A 87 0.85 5.75 -7.14
C SER A 87 2.20 5.05 -7.26
N TYR A 88 2.30 3.84 -6.69
CA TYR A 88 3.45 2.96 -6.84
C TYR A 88 3.09 1.83 -7.80
N GLU A 89 3.58 1.94 -9.04
CA GLU A 89 3.30 1.02 -10.14
C GLU A 89 4.62 0.58 -10.77
N ILE A 90 4.70 -0.71 -11.12
CA ILE A 90 5.82 -1.34 -11.84
C ILE A 90 5.27 -1.99 -13.11
#